data_AF-A0AAX0KYV6-F1
#
_entry.id   AF-A0AAX0KYV6-F1
#
_cell.length_a   1.000
_cell.length_b   1.000
_cell.length_c   1.000
_cell.angle_alpha   90.00
_cell.angle_beta   90.00
_cell.angle_gamma   90.00
#
_symmetry.space_group_name_H-M   'P 1'
#
loop_
_entity.id
_entity.type
_entity.pdbx_description
1 polymer ?
#
loop_
_entity_poly.entity_id
_entity_poly.type
_entity_poly.pdbx_seq_one_letter_code
_entity_poly.pdbx_strand_id
1 'polypeptide(L)'
;MKHLTRLTLAATLGASLLPGVALADNPGNGAAKWKKDKPRSEYVIRGAQQDYRACPPGLAKKNNGCRPPGLTQEHHERKRWREGERITGDYILVRDPRRFGLDPRNTYWRSDGYVYRVDRKTGEVLALIGLAQSILGN
;
A
#
# COMPACT_ATOMS: atom_id res chain seq x y z
N MET A 1 43.00 23.58 -5.99
CA MET A 1 42.14 24.01 -7.11
C MET A 1 40.82 24.47 -6.51
N LYS A 2 40.60 25.79 -6.44
CA LYS A 2 39.45 26.43 -5.78
C LYS A 2 38.46 26.83 -6.88
N HIS A 3 37.27 26.24 -6.90
CA HIS A 3 36.23 26.55 -7.88
C HIS A 3 35.44 27.78 -7.43
N LEU A 4 35.46 28.83 -8.27
CA LEU A 4 34.71 30.06 -8.13
C LEU A 4 33.37 29.90 -8.86
N THR A 5 32.26 29.85 -8.12
CA THR A 5 30.90 29.79 -8.71
C THR A 5 30.28 31.17 -8.67
N ARG A 6 30.02 31.74 -9.85
CA ARG A 6 29.37 33.05 -10.05
C ARG A 6 27.86 32.91 -9.86
N LEU A 7 27.29 33.66 -8.91
CA LEU A 7 25.85 33.88 -8.76
C LEU A 7 25.40 34.98 -9.72
N THR A 8 24.48 34.67 -10.64
CA THR A 8 23.77 35.66 -11.44
C THR A 8 22.26 35.52 -11.21
N LEU A 9 21.70 36.60 -10.69
CA LEU A 9 20.29 36.91 -10.47
C LEU A 9 19.53 37.06 -11.81
N ALA A 10 18.26 36.64 -11.88
CA ALA A 10 17.26 37.30 -12.72
C ALA A 10 15.83 36.88 -12.30
N ALA A 11 15.06 37.84 -11.80
CA ALA A 11 13.63 37.77 -11.54
C ALA A 11 12.86 38.25 -12.77
N THR A 12 11.70 37.66 -13.11
CA THR A 12 10.62 38.36 -13.81
C THR A 12 9.25 37.72 -13.53
N LEU A 13 8.30 38.59 -13.20
CA LEU A 13 6.88 38.36 -12.91
C LEU A 13 6.08 38.33 -14.23
N GLY A 14 5.01 37.54 -14.29
CA GLY A 14 4.05 37.56 -15.39
C GLY A 14 2.68 37.04 -14.98
N ALA A 15 1.80 37.96 -14.56
CA ALA A 15 0.37 37.72 -14.33
C ALA A 15 -0.44 38.16 -15.56
N SER A 16 -1.37 37.33 -16.03
CA SER A 16 -2.40 37.72 -17.00
C SER A 16 -3.74 37.08 -16.64
N LEU A 17 -4.79 37.87 -16.82
CA LEU A 17 -6.12 37.81 -16.20
C LEU A 17 -7.22 37.53 -17.25
N LEU A 18 -8.24 36.75 -16.83
CA LEU A 18 -9.68 36.79 -17.21
C LEU A 18 -10.09 36.29 -18.61
N PRO A 19 -11.36 35.86 -18.88
CA PRO A 19 -12.61 36.05 -18.10
C PRO A 19 -13.48 34.78 -17.85
N GLY A 20 -14.39 34.92 -16.88
CA GLY A 20 -15.37 33.90 -16.46
C GLY A 20 -16.53 33.69 -17.44
N VAL A 21 -17.05 32.47 -17.43
CA VAL A 21 -18.25 32.03 -18.14
C VAL A 21 -19.30 31.67 -17.09
N ALA A 22 -20.42 32.38 -17.11
CA ALA A 22 -21.62 32.05 -16.36
C ALA A 22 -22.34 30.87 -17.02
N LEU A 23 -22.68 29.83 -16.25
CA LEU A 23 -23.56 28.74 -16.71
C LEU A 23 -24.96 28.99 -16.18
N ALA A 24 -25.88 29.18 -17.13
CA ALA A 24 -27.31 29.37 -16.90
C ALA A 24 -28.00 28.08 -16.45
N ASP A 25 -28.99 28.23 -15.57
CA ASP A 25 -29.85 27.17 -15.05
C ASP A 25 -30.85 26.60 -16.08
N ASN A 26 -31.14 25.32 -15.87
CA ASN A 26 -32.03 24.39 -16.58
C ASN A 26 -33.40 24.95 -17.02
N PRO A 27 -33.99 24.41 -18.11
CA PRO A 27 -35.05 23.42 -17.89
C PRO A 27 -35.12 22.30 -18.95
N GLY A 28 -35.75 21.17 -18.60
CA GLY A 28 -36.40 20.33 -19.62
C GLY A 28 -36.19 18.81 -19.52
N ASN A 29 -36.91 18.21 -18.58
CA ASN A 29 -37.51 16.89 -18.65
C ASN A 29 -38.09 16.51 -20.04
N GLY A 30 -37.50 15.50 -20.69
CA GLY A 30 -38.03 14.87 -21.89
C GLY A 30 -37.85 13.35 -21.84
N ALA A 31 -38.96 12.62 -21.87
CA ALA A 31 -39.03 11.18 -21.72
C ALA A 31 -38.60 10.40 -22.98
N ALA A 32 -37.94 9.26 -22.72
CA ALA A 32 -37.86 8.02 -23.48
C ALA A 32 -37.35 8.02 -24.94
N LYS A 33 -36.23 7.31 -25.19
CA LYS A 33 -36.14 6.20 -26.16
C LYS A 33 -34.99 5.24 -25.78
N TRP A 34 -35.32 3.97 -25.52
CA TRP A 34 -34.33 2.90 -25.36
C TRP A 34 -33.82 2.47 -26.74
N LYS A 35 -32.57 2.81 -27.08
CA LYS A 35 -31.77 2.11 -28.11
C LYS A 35 -30.77 1.19 -27.44
N LYS A 36 -30.52 0.05 -28.07
CA LYS A 36 -30.15 -1.21 -27.43
C LYS A 36 -28.95 -1.82 -28.14
N ASP A 37 -27.79 -1.16 -28.15
CA ASP A 37 -26.64 -1.70 -28.89
C ASP A 37 -25.31 -1.00 -28.55
N LYS A 38 -24.48 -1.62 -27.69
CA LYS A 38 -23.25 -2.39 -28.04
C LYS A 38 -22.45 -2.75 -26.76
N PRO A 39 -21.95 -3.98 -26.59
CA PRO A 39 -20.99 -4.29 -25.54
C PRO A 39 -19.59 -3.95 -26.04
N ARG A 40 -19.06 -2.77 -25.67
CA ARG A 40 -17.62 -2.54 -25.79
C ARG A 40 -16.99 -2.97 -24.47
N SER A 41 -16.39 -4.16 -24.51
CA SER A 41 -15.34 -4.57 -23.60
C SER A 41 -14.32 -3.44 -23.49
N GLU A 42 -14.38 -2.71 -22.39
CA GLU A 42 -13.32 -1.80 -21.99
C GLU A 42 -12.93 -2.23 -20.59
N TYR A 43 -11.83 -2.98 -20.50
CA TYR A 43 -11.17 -3.31 -19.24
C TYR A 43 -10.54 -2.01 -18.71
N VAL A 44 -11.38 -1.12 -18.19
CA VAL A 44 -10.97 0.13 -17.57
C VAL A 44 -10.89 -0.12 -16.08
N ILE A 45 -9.68 -0.45 -15.61
CA ILE A 45 -9.33 -0.33 -14.20
C ILE A 45 -9.18 1.17 -13.91
N ARG A 46 -10.31 1.86 -13.68
CA ARG A 46 -10.34 3.20 -13.09
C ARG A 46 -11.19 3.11 -11.83
N GLY A 47 -10.58 3.58 -10.74
CA GLY A 47 -11.12 3.53 -9.38
C GLY A 47 -12.62 3.72 -9.36
N ALA A 48 -13.31 2.68 -8.94
CA ALA A 48 -14.76 2.63 -8.88
C ALA A 48 -15.24 3.73 -7.94
N GLN A 49 -15.67 4.86 -8.50
CA GLN A 49 -16.62 5.73 -7.85
C GLN A 49 -17.92 4.92 -7.79
N GLN A 50 -18.01 4.07 -6.75
CA GLN A 50 -19.09 3.13 -6.55
C GLN A 50 -20.37 3.94 -6.34
N ASP A 51 -21.23 3.92 -7.34
CA ASP A 51 -22.55 4.53 -7.26
C ASP A 51 -23.32 3.79 -6.16
N TYR A 52 -23.34 4.34 -4.95
CA TYR A 52 -23.93 3.74 -3.73
C TYR A 52 -25.41 3.35 -3.91
N ARG A 53 -26.04 3.84 -4.98
CA ARG A 53 -27.39 3.54 -5.45
C ARG A 53 -27.57 2.08 -5.89
N ALA A 54 -26.49 1.37 -6.26
CA ALA A 54 -26.53 -0.02 -6.72
C ALA A 54 -26.28 -1.06 -5.61
N CYS A 55 -25.97 -0.64 -4.38
CA CYS A 55 -25.83 -1.57 -3.26
C CYS A 55 -27.23 -2.05 -2.81
N PRO A 56 -27.42 -3.34 -2.49
CA PRO A 56 -28.66 -3.83 -1.92
C PRO A 56 -29.08 -3.04 -0.67
N PRO A 57 -30.40 -2.82 -0.44
CA PRO A 57 -30.87 -2.14 0.76
C PRO A 57 -30.35 -2.88 2.01
N GLY A 58 -29.64 -2.14 2.88
CA GLY A 58 -28.96 -2.69 4.06
C GLY A 58 -27.42 -2.65 4.00
N LEU A 59 -26.83 -2.63 2.80
CA LEU A 59 -25.37 -2.67 2.62
C LEU A 59 -24.73 -1.32 2.26
N ALA A 60 -25.54 -0.37 1.76
CA ALA A 60 -25.10 0.97 1.35
C ALA A 60 -24.55 1.85 2.51
N LYS A 61 -24.94 1.56 3.76
CA LYS A 61 -24.66 2.45 4.91
C LYS A 61 -23.19 2.45 5.35
N LYS A 62 -22.38 1.46 4.92
CA LYS A 62 -21.03 1.22 5.46
C LYS A 62 -19.89 1.82 4.63
N ASN A 63 -20.17 2.58 3.56
CA ASN A 63 -19.16 3.19 2.68
C ASN A 63 -18.03 2.22 2.26
N ASN A 64 -18.32 0.92 2.21
CA ASN A 64 -17.33 -0.16 2.03
C ASN A 64 -17.43 -0.81 0.63
N GLY A 65 -18.01 -0.09 -0.34
CA GLY A 65 -18.17 -0.56 -1.73
C GLY A 65 -19.10 -1.77 -1.86
N CYS A 66 -20.26 -1.74 -1.20
CA CYS A 66 -21.23 -2.84 -1.18
C CYS A 66 -20.62 -4.20 -0.75
N ARG A 67 -19.62 -4.22 0.13
CA ARG A 67 -19.03 -5.49 0.63
C ARG A 67 -19.77 -5.98 1.88
N PRO A 68 -20.20 -7.26 1.92
CA PRO A 68 -20.77 -7.86 3.11
C PRO A 68 -19.85 -7.69 4.34
N PRO A 69 -20.37 -7.27 5.51
CA PRO A 69 -19.60 -7.26 6.74
C PRO A 69 -19.11 -8.69 7.05
N GLY A 70 -17.83 -8.85 7.34
CA GLY A 70 -17.18 -10.17 7.52
C GLY A 70 -16.32 -10.63 6.34
N LEU A 71 -16.42 -9.96 5.18
CA LEU A 71 -15.51 -10.15 4.02
C LEU A 71 -14.48 -9.03 3.87
N THR A 72 -14.53 -8.02 4.75
CA THR A 72 -13.37 -7.19 5.03
C THR A 72 -12.39 -8.10 5.72
N GLN A 73 -11.47 -8.66 4.93
CA GLN A 73 -10.33 -9.40 5.45
C GLN A 73 -9.55 -8.40 6.32
N GLU A 74 -9.93 -8.25 7.59
CA GLU A 74 -8.97 -7.94 8.63
C GLU A 74 -8.14 -9.21 8.77
N HIS A 75 -7.26 -9.44 7.81
CA HIS A 75 -6.21 -10.41 7.99
C HIS A 75 -5.44 -9.90 9.20
N HIS A 76 -5.44 -10.68 10.27
CA HIS A 76 -4.35 -10.65 11.25
C HIS A 76 -3.08 -11.12 10.53
N GLU A 77 -2.60 -10.32 9.56
CA GLU A 77 -1.33 -10.52 8.92
C GLU A 77 -0.31 -10.39 10.03
N ARG A 78 0.35 -11.51 10.36
CA ARG A 78 1.49 -11.50 11.27
C ARG A 78 2.48 -10.50 10.70
N LYS A 79 2.58 -9.33 11.35
CA LYS A 79 3.32 -8.19 10.83
C LYS A 79 4.79 -8.60 10.75
N ARG A 80 5.28 -8.72 9.52
CA ARG A 80 6.68 -9.08 9.28
C ARG A 80 7.55 -7.82 9.40
N TRP A 81 8.69 -7.96 10.05
CA TRP A 81 9.72 -6.94 10.05
C TRP A 81 10.35 -6.80 8.65
N ARG A 82 10.54 -5.58 8.19
CA ARG A 82 11.19 -5.29 6.90
C ARG A 82 12.69 -5.13 7.08
N GLU A 83 13.44 -5.30 6.00
CA GLU A 83 14.89 -5.00 6.01
C GLU A 83 15.13 -3.53 6.38
N GLY A 84 16.14 -3.30 7.22
CA GLY A 84 16.43 -1.99 7.82
C GLY A 84 15.57 -1.61 9.02
N GLU A 85 14.48 -2.34 9.30
CA GLU A 85 13.74 -2.16 10.54
C GLU A 85 14.46 -2.80 11.71
N ARG A 86 14.25 -2.26 12.91
CA ARG A 86 14.77 -2.84 14.15
C ARG A 86 13.69 -3.68 14.81
N ILE A 87 14.04 -4.91 15.17
CA ILE A 87 13.18 -5.76 15.98
C ILE A 87 13.20 -5.21 17.42
N THR A 88 12.09 -4.61 17.84
CA THR A 88 11.92 -4.05 19.20
C THR A 88 11.02 -4.90 20.10
N GLY A 89 10.31 -5.87 19.53
CA GLY A 89 9.39 -6.77 20.25
C GLY A 89 10.05 -8.08 20.69
N ASP A 90 9.22 -9.09 20.93
CA ASP A 90 9.67 -10.41 21.36
C ASP A 90 10.45 -11.13 20.26
N TYR A 91 11.61 -11.64 20.63
CA TYR A 91 12.43 -12.47 19.77
C TYR A 91 13.15 -13.58 20.54
N ILE A 92 13.45 -14.66 19.82
CA ILE A 92 14.25 -15.79 20.32
C ILE A 92 15.50 -15.89 19.47
N LEU A 93 16.67 -15.85 20.11
CA LEU A 93 17.95 -16.10 19.43
C LEU A 93 18.05 -17.56 18.98
N VAL A 94 18.29 -17.77 17.69
CA VAL A 94 18.62 -19.10 17.15
C VAL A 94 20.08 -19.41 17.50
N ARG A 95 20.27 -20.19 18.57
CA ARG A 95 21.59 -20.43 19.17
C ARG A 95 22.53 -21.27 18.31
N ASP A 96 21.99 -22.24 17.58
CA ASP A 96 22.77 -23.13 16.70
C ASP A 96 22.24 -23.03 15.26
N PRO A 97 22.70 -22.03 14.48
CA PRO A 97 22.28 -21.86 13.10
C PRO A 97 22.70 -23.04 12.21
N ARG A 98 23.84 -23.67 12.51
CA ARG A 98 24.41 -24.75 11.69
C ARG A 98 23.49 -25.95 11.63
N ARG A 99 22.81 -26.29 12.73
CA ARG A 99 21.81 -27.37 12.78
C ARG A 99 20.68 -27.22 11.75
N PHE A 100 20.39 -25.99 11.35
CA PHE A 100 19.32 -25.65 10.41
C PHE A 100 19.83 -25.28 9.02
N GLY A 101 21.11 -25.57 8.71
CA GLY A 101 21.72 -25.20 7.43
C GLY A 101 21.94 -23.70 7.24
N LEU A 102 21.90 -22.91 8.32
CA LEU A 102 22.18 -21.48 8.30
C LEU A 102 23.67 -21.21 8.57
N ASP A 103 24.17 -20.08 8.07
CA ASP A 103 25.58 -19.71 8.24
C ASP A 103 25.86 -19.26 9.69
N PRO A 104 26.69 -19.99 10.46
CA PRO A 104 26.95 -19.69 11.87
C PRO A 104 27.71 -18.38 12.11
N ARG A 105 28.22 -17.72 11.05
CA ARG A 105 28.85 -16.40 11.17
C ARG A 105 27.83 -15.27 11.36
N ASN A 106 26.57 -15.52 11.04
CA ASN A 106 25.49 -14.56 11.16
C ASN A 106 24.66 -14.77 12.42
N THR A 107 23.97 -13.72 12.86
CA THR A 107 23.01 -13.79 13.97
C THR A 107 21.59 -13.88 13.43
N TYR A 108 20.82 -14.83 13.97
CA TYR A 108 19.45 -15.06 13.54
C TYR A 108 18.47 -14.98 14.71
N TRP A 109 17.41 -14.21 14.54
CA TRP A 109 16.32 -14.08 15.51
C TRP A 109 15.03 -14.65 14.93
N ARG A 110 14.30 -15.40 15.76
CA ARG A 110 12.92 -15.80 15.49
C ARG A 110 11.99 -14.78 16.12
N SER A 111 11.13 -14.15 15.34
CA SER A 111 10.10 -13.22 15.82
C SER A 111 8.86 -13.35 14.93
N ASP A 112 7.67 -13.30 15.53
CA ASP A 112 6.39 -13.42 14.83
C ASP A 112 6.30 -14.60 13.85
N GLY A 113 6.96 -15.71 14.16
CA GLY A 113 6.94 -16.93 13.35
C GLY A 113 7.82 -16.90 12.11
N TYR A 114 8.68 -15.89 11.99
CA TYR A 114 9.68 -15.77 10.96
C TYR A 114 11.08 -15.81 11.55
N VAL A 115 12.05 -16.24 10.75
CA VAL A 115 13.48 -16.17 11.05
C VAL A 115 14.08 -15.05 10.23
N TYR A 116 14.81 -14.16 10.91
CA TYR A 116 15.49 -13.03 10.33
C TYR A 116 16.98 -13.15 10.58
N ARG A 117 17.80 -12.76 9.60
CA ARG A 117 19.19 -12.39 9.87
C ARG A 117 19.19 -10.97 10.40
N VAL A 118 19.91 -10.75 11.48
CA VAL A 118 19.96 -9.45 12.15
C VAL A 118 21.39 -9.02 12.42
N ASP A 119 21.58 -7.70 12.55
CA ASP A 119 22.76 -7.16 13.21
C ASP A 119 22.62 -7.39 14.71
N ARG A 120 23.60 -8.08 15.31
CA ARG A 120 23.56 -8.45 16.73
C ARG A 120 23.58 -7.25 17.69
N LYS A 121 24.18 -6.14 17.29
CA LYS A 121 24.35 -4.95 18.13
C LYS A 121 23.11 -4.07 18.08
N THR A 122 22.53 -3.91 16.91
CA THR A 122 21.41 -2.98 16.71
C THR A 122 20.06 -3.67 16.69
N GLY A 123 19.97 -4.98 16.45
CA GLY A 123 18.71 -5.68 16.22
C GLY A 123 18.05 -5.32 14.88
N GLU A 124 18.81 -4.71 13.98
CA GLU A 124 18.34 -4.37 12.63
C GLU A 124 18.21 -5.63 11.76
N VAL A 125 17.12 -5.73 11.01
CA VAL A 125 16.87 -6.81 10.07
C VAL A 125 17.71 -6.61 8.83
N LEU A 126 18.61 -7.56 8.59
CA LEU A 126 19.50 -7.61 7.43
C LEU A 126 18.97 -8.51 6.31
N ALA A 127 18.08 -9.46 6.64
CA ALA A 127 17.37 -10.28 5.66
C ALA A 127 16.24 -11.06 6.34
N LEU A 128 15.14 -11.26 5.62
CA LEU A 128 14.17 -12.31 5.95
C LEU A 128 14.68 -13.65 5.43
N ILE A 129 14.79 -14.66 6.30
CA ILE A 129 15.20 -16.02 5.90
C ILE A 129 13.99 -16.86 5.53
N GLY A 130 12.90 -16.76 6.30
CA GLY A 130 11.67 -17.49 6.02
C GLY A 130 10.84 -17.77 7.25
N LEU A 131 9.88 -18.70 7.12
CA LEU A 131 9.03 -19.13 8.21
C LEU A 131 9.80 -20.01 9.20
N ALA A 132 9.64 -19.76 10.49
CA ALA A 132 10.27 -20.53 11.55
C ALA A 132 9.91 -22.01 11.49
N GLN A 133 8.64 -22.34 11.20
CA GLN A 133 8.18 -23.73 11.07
C GLN A 133 8.91 -24.51 9.97
N SER A 134 9.33 -23.83 8.90
CA SER A 134 10.00 -24.45 7.75
C SER A 134 11.50 -24.64 7.98
N ILE A 135 12.10 -23.82 8.84
CA ILE A 135 13.56 -23.78 9.04
C ILE A 135 13.96 -24.50 10.32
N LEU A 136 13.27 -24.23 11.43
CA LEU A 136 13.68 -24.67 12.76
C LEU A 136 13.06 -26.00 13.19
N GLY A 137 12.03 -26.47 12.47
CA GLY A 137 11.13 -27.48 13.02
C GLY A 137 10.31 -26.90 14.17
N ASN A 138 9.14 -27.48 14.42
CA ASN A 138 8.25 -27.03 15.49
C ASN A 138 8.85 -27.31 16.88
#